data_AF-A0A0B4CB50-F1
#
_entry.id   AF-A0A0B4CB50-F1
#
_cell.length_a   1.000
_cell.length_b   1.000
_cell.length_c   1.000
_cell.angle_alpha   90.00
_cell.angle_beta   90.00
_cell.angle_gamma   90.00
#
_symmetry.space_group_name_H-M   'P 1'
#
loop_
_entity.id
_entity.type
_entity.pdbx_description
1 polymer ?
#
loop_
_entity_poly.entity_id
_entity_poly.type
_entity_poly.pdbx_seq_one_letter_code
_entity_poly.pdbx_strand_id
1 'polypeptide(L)'
;MRKTHSRRRSRTSERKVTRIVGLVRVAIARDGVGVGAWVLLALVGIGAAGLAAAVQAGAAPPLRIADTPTLERALANVERERSALPADSEPDLRRAYLEGLRAGPLNAAAIEALRRSYALEPLGPDASAWRLRFVFEHWPDLPTDLRDRARAELTAAFPRHGWAMRELPESVASPQGRMVAILMFEQLRLAEASPSATPPPVQ
;
A
#
# COMPACT_ATOMS: atom_id res chain seq x y z
N MET A 1 20.32 -12.03 -67.87
CA MET A 1 19.43 -10.84 -67.82
C MET A 1 18.99 -10.60 -66.37
N ARG A 2 19.20 -9.36 -65.87
CA ARG A 2 18.43 -8.56 -64.89
C ARG A 2 17.88 -9.24 -63.60
N LYS A 3 17.90 -8.64 -62.40
CA LYS A 3 18.40 -7.37 -61.86
C LYS A 3 18.34 -7.52 -60.33
N THR A 4 19.41 -7.10 -59.67
CA THR A 4 19.55 -6.91 -58.22
C THR A 4 18.73 -5.70 -57.73
N HIS A 5 17.89 -5.86 -56.70
CA HIS A 5 17.24 -4.82 -55.89
C HIS A 5 17.07 -5.41 -54.48
N SER A 6 17.25 -4.74 -53.35
CA SER A 6 17.78 -3.43 -53.00
C SER A 6 17.95 -3.49 -51.48
N ARG A 7 19.20 -3.54 -51.01
CA ARG A 7 19.57 -3.22 -49.63
C ARG A 7 19.34 -1.72 -49.40
N ARG A 8 18.36 -1.32 -48.59
CA ARG A 8 18.37 0.01 -47.95
C ARG A 8 17.31 0.12 -46.85
N ARG A 9 17.79 0.30 -45.61
CA ARG A 9 17.20 1.07 -44.47
C ARG A 9 17.22 0.27 -43.17
N SER A 10 18.24 0.51 -42.34
CA SER A 10 18.11 0.70 -40.87
C SER A 10 19.47 0.96 -40.18
N ARG A 11 20.42 1.65 -40.85
CA ARG A 11 21.71 2.06 -40.25
C ARG A 11 21.65 3.48 -39.65
N THR A 12 20.61 3.79 -38.88
CA THR A 12 20.42 5.15 -38.30
C THR A 12 20.02 5.19 -36.83
N SER A 13 19.97 4.06 -36.10
CA SER A 13 19.77 4.10 -34.63
C SER A 13 21.06 4.01 -33.80
N GLU A 14 22.16 3.48 -34.35
CA GLU A 14 23.41 3.29 -33.58
C GLU A 14 24.24 4.56 -33.35
N ARG A 15 23.97 5.68 -34.03
CA ARG A 15 24.79 6.91 -33.90
C ARG A 15 24.29 7.93 -32.88
N LYS A 16 23.17 7.68 -32.20
CA LYS A 16 22.71 8.54 -31.10
C LYS A 16 23.15 8.06 -29.72
N VAL A 17 23.49 6.78 -29.56
CA VAL A 17 23.88 6.21 -28.27
C VAL A 17 25.34 6.53 -27.91
N THR A 18 26.22 6.75 -28.89
CA THR A 18 27.64 7.03 -28.64
C THR A 18 27.97 8.52 -28.37
N ARG A 19 27.03 9.45 -28.56
CA ARG A 19 27.26 10.88 -28.26
C ARG A 19 26.94 11.27 -26.81
N ILE A 20 26.16 10.47 -26.10
CA ILE A 20 25.86 10.73 -24.68
C ILE A 20 27.04 10.32 -23.79
N VAL A 21 27.81 9.31 -24.18
CA VAL A 21 29.01 8.88 -23.42
C VAL A 21 30.20 9.85 -23.60
N GLY A 22 30.25 10.61 -24.71
CA GLY A 22 31.33 11.55 -24.98
C GLY A 22 31.24 12.88 -24.23
N LEU A 23 30.05 13.29 -23.79
CA LEU A 23 29.84 14.57 -23.08
C LEU A 23 30.12 14.49 -21.57
N VAL A 24 30.16 13.28 -21.00
CA VAL A 24 30.42 13.09 -19.56
C VAL A 24 31.91 13.09 -19.22
N ARG A 25 32.80 12.92 -20.22
CA ARG A 25 34.26 12.84 -19.98
C ARG A 25 35.04 14.15 -20.07
N VAL A 26 34.39 15.27 -20.40
CA VAL A 26 35.07 16.58 -20.58
C VAL A 26 34.79 17.57 -19.43
N ALA A 27 33.96 17.21 -18.44
CA ALA A 27 33.67 18.05 -17.28
C ALA A 27 34.45 17.64 -16.00
N ILE A 28 35.70 17.18 -16.15
CA ILE A 28 36.61 16.87 -15.03
C ILE A 28 37.98 17.48 -15.32
N ALA A 29 38.03 18.79 -15.54
CA ALA A 29 39.30 19.53 -15.65
C ALA A 29 39.12 21.05 -15.49
N ARG A 30 38.43 21.49 -14.44
CA ARG A 30 38.59 22.80 -13.80
C ARG A 30 37.53 22.91 -12.72
N ASP A 31 37.96 23.37 -11.55
CA ASP A 31 37.12 23.73 -10.40
C ASP A 31 36.66 22.52 -9.58
N GLY A 32 37.51 22.20 -8.59
CA GLY A 32 37.15 21.32 -7.49
C GLY A 32 35.99 21.89 -6.69
N VAL A 33 35.26 20.98 -6.03
CA VAL A 33 34.05 21.19 -5.22
C VAL A 33 32.76 21.19 -6.03
N GLY A 34 31.99 20.10 -5.91
CA GLY A 34 30.52 20.20 -5.95
C GLY A 34 29.70 19.19 -6.76
N VAL A 35 30.29 18.30 -7.57
CA VAL A 35 29.47 17.42 -8.45
C VAL A 35 29.11 16.06 -7.80
N GLY A 36 29.83 15.65 -6.74
CA GLY A 36 29.59 14.37 -6.06
C GLY A 36 28.27 14.29 -5.29
N ALA A 37 27.67 15.42 -4.91
CA ALA A 37 26.46 15.46 -4.08
C ALA A 37 25.17 15.17 -4.86
N TRP A 38 25.12 15.47 -6.16
CA TRP A 38 23.88 15.35 -6.95
C TRP A 38 23.63 13.94 -7.48
N VAL A 39 24.67 13.14 -7.72
CA VAL A 39 24.51 11.77 -8.22
C VAL A 39 23.99 10.82 -7.12
N LEU A 40 24.31 11.11 -5.85
CA LEU A 40 23.75 10.37 -4.70
C LEU A 40 22.26 10.68 -4.45
N LEU A 41 21.78 11.87 -4.79
CA LEU A 41 20.37 12.27 -4.64
C LEU A 41 19.46 11.64 -5.71
N ALA A 42 19.98 11.35 -6.90
CA ALA A 42 19.20 10.73 -7.98
C ALA A 42 18.90 9.24 -7.75
N LEU A 43 19.74 8.51 -6.99
CA LEU A 43 19.54 7.08 -6.71
C LEU A 43 18.64 6.81 -5.49
N VAL A 44 18.51 7.76 -4.55
CA VAL A 44 17.58 7.66 -3.41
C VAL A 44 16.13 8.01 -3.82
N GLY A 45 15.95 8.91 -4.80
CA GLY A 45 14.62 9.36 -5.24
C GLY A 45 13.78 8.30 -5.98
N ILE A 46 14.41 7.36 -6.68
CA ILE A 46 13.68 6.36 -7.48
C ILE A 46 13.01 5.29 -6.59
N GLY A 47 13.58 4.99 -5.42
CA GLY A 47 12.98 4.05 -4.46
C GLY A 47 11.79 4.63 -3.69
N ALA A 48 11.89 5.89 -3.26
CA ALA A 48 10.85 6.54 -2.45
C ALA A 48 9.61 6.95 -3.26
N ALA A 49 9.81 7.42 -4.51
CA ALA A 49 8.69 7.81 -5.38
C ALA A 49 7.83 6.62 -5.81
N GLY A 50 8.44 5.45 -6.02
CA GLY A 50 7.71 4.22 -6.34
C GLY A 50 6.82 3.74 -5.19
N LEU A 51 7.29 3.87 -3.94
CA LEU A 51 6.51 3.49 -2.76
C LEU A 51 5.34 4.45 -2.53
N ALA A 52 5.56 5.76 -2.64
CA ALA A 52 4.52 6.77 -2.48
C ALA A 52 3.43 6.66 -3.56
N ALA A 53 3.81 6.43 -4.82
CA ALA A 53 2.85 6.24 -5.92
C ALA A 53 2.04 4.94 -5.76
N ALA A 54 2.63 3.86 -5.24
CA ALA A 54 1.92 2.60 -4.98
C ALA A 54 0.95 2.71 -3.80
N VAL A 55 1.29 3.50 -2.77
CA VAL A 55 0.37 3.84 -1.68
C VAL A 55 -0.81 4.67 -2.19
N GLN A 56 -0.56 5.61 -3.11
CA GLN A 56 -1.59 6.47 -3.69
C GLN A 56 -2.50 5.76 -4.71
N ALA A 57 -1.99 4.74 -5.42
CA ALA A 57 -2.70 4.08 -6.51
C ALA A 57 -3.57 2.88 -6.09
N GLY A 58 -3.64 2.53 -4.80
CA GLY A 58 -4.49 1.44 -4.29
C GLY A 58 -4.12 0.02 -4.74
N ALA A 59 -3.29 -0.12 -5.79
CA ALA A 59 -2.80 -1.39 -6.30
C ALA A 59 -1.65 -1.91 -5.42
N ALA A 60 -1.98 -2.73 -4.42
CA ALA A 60 -0.97 -3.49 -3.71
C ALA A 60 -0.33 -4.49 -4.69
N PRO A 61 1.00 -4.47 -4.92
CA PRO A 61 1.66 -5.52 -5.68
C PRO A 61 1.37 -6.88 -5.03
N PRO A 62 1.33 -7.99 -5.80
CA PRO A 62 1.19 -9.31 -5.21
C PRO A 62 2.27 -9.47 -4.14
N LEU A 63 1.84 -9.90 -2.94
CA LEU A 63 2.67 -10.09 -1.75
C LEU A 63 3.85 -11.01 -2.10
N ARG A 64 4.95 -10.40 -2.53
CA ARG A 64 6.17 -11.10 -2.86
C ARG A 64 6.79 -11.51 -1.54
N ILE A 65 7.11 -12.79 -1.38
CA ILE A 65 7.82 -13.31 -0.22
C ILE A 65 9.02 -12.40 0.04
N ALA A 66 8.94 -11.61 1.11
CA ALA A 66 10.07 -10.79 1.53
C ALA A 66 11.19 -11.76 1.93
N ASP A 67 12.43 -11.44 1.54
CA ASP A 67 13.57 -12.19 2.04
C ASP A 67 13.60 -12.07 3.57
N THR A 68 13.69 -13.20 4.26
CA THR A 68 13.61 -13.28 5.73
C THR A 68 14.51 -12.25 6.42
N PRO A 69 15.78 -12.03 6.01
CA PRO A 69 16.63 -11.03 6.66
C PRO A 69 16.13 -9.58 6.53
N THR A 70 15.42 -9.23 5.46
CA THR A 70 14.82 -7.89 5.31
C THR A 70 13.56 -7.77 6.15
N LEU A 71 12.75 -8.83 6.21
CA LEU A 71 11.55 -8.84 7.05
C LEU A 71 11.88 -8.71 8.54
N GLU A 72 12.88 -9.45 9.04
CA GLU A 72 13.31 -9.35 10.44
C GLU A 72 13.85 -7.95 10.78
N ARG A 73 14.59 -7.31 9.86
CA ARG A 73 15.03 -5.92 10.03
C ARG A 73 13.86 -4.95 10.08
N ALA A 74 12.84 -5.14 9.25
CA ALA A 74 11.63 -4.33 9.27
C ALA A 74 10.86 -4.49 10.60
N LEU A 75 10.69 -5.73 11.08
CA LEU A 75 10.05 -6.01 12.37
C LEU A 75 10.82 -5.40 13.53
N ALA A 76 12.15 -5.48 13.53
CA ALA A 76 13.00 -4.84 14.54
C ALA A 76 12.88 -3.30 14.53
N ASN A 77 12.71 -2.68 13.37
CA ASN A 77 12.46 -1.23 13.27
C ASN A 77 11.11 -0.86 13.86
N VAL A 78 10.05 -1.61 13.51
CA VAL A 78 8.71 -1.40 14.04
C VAL A 78 8.67 -1.56 15.57
N GLU A 79 9.41 -2.52 16.12
CA GLU A 79 9.48 -2.70 17.58
C GLU A 79 10.16 -1.50 18.28
N ARG A 80 11.20 -0.93 17.68
CA ARG A 80 11.85 0.28 18.20
C ARG A 80 10.91 1.48 18.17
N GLU A 81 10.15 1.64 17.09
CA GLU A 81 9.15 2.70 16.94
C GLU A 81 8.01 2.57 17.95
N ARG A 82 7.46 1.36 18.09
CA ARG A 82 6.44 1.05 19.12
C ARG A 82 6.92 1.38 20.53
N SER A 83 8.19 1.09 20.83
CA SER A 83 8.80 1.40 22.13
C SER A 83 8.95 2.91 22.35
N ALA A 84 9.18 3.68 21.28
CA ALA A 84 9.28 5.14 21.35
C ALA A 84 7.92 5.83 21.41
N LEU A 85 6.89 5.24 20.79
CA LEU A 85 5.53 5.79 20.65
C LEU A 85 4.48 4.77 21.14
N PRO A 86 4.39 4.48 22.46
CA PRO A 86 3.54 3.41 22.98
C PRO A 86 2.03 3.67 22.86
N ALA A 87 1.62 4.91 22.60
CA ALA A 87 0.23 5.30 22.41
C ALA A 87 -0.19 5.35 20.93
N ASP A 88 0.74 5.11 20.01
CA ASP A 88 0.48 5.13 18.57
C ASP A 88 0.06 3.74 18.06
N SER A 89 -1.01 3.68 17.26
CA SER A 89 -1.54 2.44 16.71
C SER A 89 -0.80 1.98 15.45
N GLU A 90 -0.14 2.90 14.76
CA GLU A 90 0.48 2.66 13.45
C GLU A 90 1.57 1.56 13.50
N PRO A 91 2.47 1.54 14.51
CA PRO A 91 3.48 0.49 14.61
C PRO A 91 2.87 -0.91 14.74
N ASP A 92 1.78 -1.05 15.50
CA ASP A 92 1.08 -2.34 15.65
C ASP A 92 0.39 -2.77 14.35
N LEU A 93 -0.21 -1.84 13.60
CA LEU A 93 -0.78 -2.15 12.29
C LEU A 93 0.30 -2.56 11.28
N ARG A 94 1.43 -1.84 11.26
CA ARG A 94 2.57 -2.17 10.40
C ARG A 94 3.19 -3.51 10.76
N ARG A 95 3.25 -3.84 12.06
CA ARG A 95 3.66 -5.17 12.51
C ARG A 95 2.72 -6.25 11.98
N ALA A 96 1.41 -6.08 12.10
CA ALA A 96 0.43 -7.04 11.57
C ALA A 96 0.62 -7.27 10.06
N TYR A 97 0.82 -6.20 9.30
CA TYR A 97 1.10 -6.27 7.87
C TYR A 97 2.40 -7.04 7.57
N LEU A 98 3.50 -6.70 8.24
CA LEU A 98 4.80 -7.38 8.07
C LEU A 98 4.70 -8.88 8.41
N GLU A 99 4.01 -9.21 9.50
CA GLU A 99 3.73 -10.59 9.89
C GLU A 99 2.88 -11.33 8.83
N GLY A 100 1.93 -10.64 8.19
CA GLY A 100 1.15 -11.16 7.07
C GLY A 100 1.93 -11.33 5.75
N LEU A 101 3.12 -10.70 5.62
CA LEU A 101 4.02 -10.95 4.48
C LEU A 101 4.68 -12.34 4.55
N ARG A 102 4.65 -13.00 5.71
CA ARG A 102 5.17 -14.37 5.86
C ARG A 102 4.26 -15.32 5.08
N ALA A 103 4.84 -16.36 4.48
CA ALA A 103 4.07 -17.33 3.71
C ALA A 103 3.09 -18.09 4.63
N GLY A 104 1.80 -18.05 4.27
CA GLY A 104 0.75 -18.82 4.94
C GLY A 104 -0.35 -17.95 5.58
N PRO A 105 -1.21 -18.55 6.42
CA PRO A 105 -2.25 -17.85 7.16
C PRO A 105 -1.67 -16.82 8.15
N LEU A 106 -2.48 -15.85 8.56
CA LEU A 106 -2.10 -14.93 9.63
C LEU A 106 -1.72 -15.69 10.91
N ASN A 107 -0.52 -15.41 11.41
CA ASN A 107 -0.03 -16.00 12.64
C ASN A 107 -0.55 -15.25 13.89
N ALA A 108 -0.33 -15.83 15.07
CA ALA A 108 -0.77 -15.25 16.33
C ALA A 108 -0.18 -13.84 16.60
N ALA A 109 1.04 -13.57 16.15
CA ALA A 109 1.67 -12.26 16.32
C ALA A 109 0.98 -11.19 15.47
N ALA A 110 0.55 -11.52 14.25
CA ALA A 110 -0.22 -10.63 13.39
C ALA A 110 -1.58 -10.30 14.00
N ILE A 111 -2.30 -11.32 14.47
CA ILE A 111 -3.61 -11.18 15.12
C ILE A 111 -3.52 -10.29 16.35
N GLU A 112 -2.53 -10.51 17.20
CA GLU A 112 -2.36 -9.75 18.43
C GLU A 112 -1.93 -8.30 18.16
N ALA A 113 -1.08 -8.06 17.16
CA ALA A 113 -0.75 -6.72 16.73
C ALA A 113 -1.97 -5.97 16.17
N LEU A 114 -2.81 -6.64 15.37
CA LEU A 114 -4.05 -6.05 14.85
C LEU A 114 -5.04 -5.73 15.98
N ARG A 115 -5.15 -6.58 17.01
CA ARG A 115 -5.97 -6.30 18.21
C ARG A 115 -5.53 -5.05 18.94
N ARG A 116 -4.22 -4.85 19.10
CA ARG A 116 -3.67 -3.65 19.74
C ARG A 116 -3.91 -2.40 18.91
N SER A 117 -3.73 -2.48 17.58
CA SER A 117 -4.04 -1.36 16.69
C SER A 117 -5.49 -0.89 16.85
N TYR A 118 -6.45 -1.81 16.88
CA TYR A 118 -7.85 -1.49 17.16
C TYR A 118 -8.11 -0.93 18.56
N ALA A 119 -7.33 -1.36 19.56
CA ALA A 119 -7.50 -0.90 20.95
C ALA A 119 -6.98 0.53 21.14
N LEU A 120 -5.88 0.89 20.48
CA LEU A 120 -5.28 2.22 20.57
C LEU A 120 -6.04 3.25 19.73
N GLU A 121 -6.42 2.87 18.50
CA GLU A 121 -7.03 3.81 17.57
C GLU A 121 -8.11 3.11 16.72
N PRO A 122 -9.34 2.98 17.23
CA PRO A 122 -10.40 2.24 16.55
C PRO A 122 -10.88 2.92 15.25
N LEU A 123 -10.73 4.24 15.12
CA LEU A 123 -11.22 5.05 14.00
C LEU A 123 -10.17 6.07 13.52
N GLY A 124 -8.98 5.59 13.15
CA GLY A 124 -7.89 6.46 12.69
C GLY A 124 -8.15 6.97 11.26
N PRO A 125 -8.09 8.28 10.98
CA PRO A 125 -8.40 8.83 9.65
C PRO A 125 -7.46 8.28 8.57
N ASP A 126 -6.17 8.14 8.88
CA ASP A 126 -5.16 7.62 7.96
C ASP A 126 -5.06 6.09 8.00
N ALA A 127 -5.36 5.48 9.15
CA ALA A 127 -5.26 4.04 9.34
C ALA A 127 -6.46 3.26 8.77
N SER A 128 -7.67 3.82 8.80
CA SER A 128 -8.91 3.06 8.56
C SER A 128 -8.95 2.41 7.16
N ALA A 129 -8.66 3.16 6.11
CA ALA A 129 -8.73 2.62 4.74
C ALA A 129 -7.72 1.48 4.52
N TRP A 130 -6.49 1.67 4.99
CA TRP A 130 -5.44 0.67 4.86
C TRP A 130 -5.70 -0.57 5.73
N ARG A 131 -6.12 -0.35 6.99
CA ARG A 131 -6.46 -1.42 7.94
C ARG A 131 -7.62 -2.26 7.45
N LEU A 132 -8.71 -1.63 7.00
CA LEU A 132 -9.86 -2.34 6.46
C LEU A 132 -9.46 -3.16 5.23
N ARG A 133 -8.65 -2.61 4.31
CA ARG A 133 -8.14 -3.40 3.17
C ARG A 133 -7.38 -4.63 3.64
N PHE A 134 -6.44 -4.47 4.58
CA PHE A 134 -5.67 -5.59 5.15
C PHE A 134 -6.57 -6.64 5.83
N VAL A 135 -7.56 -6.20 6.61
CA VAL A 135 -8.53 -7.09 7.27
C VAL A 135 -9.33 -7.88 6.24
N PHE A 136 -9.86 -7.23 5.21
CA PHE A 136 -10.61 -7.95 4.18
C PHE A 136 -9.72 -8.90 3.38
N GLU A 137 -8.47 -8.54 3.10
CA GLU A 137 -7.50 -9.44 2.44
C GLU A 137 -7.36 -10.77 3.19
N HIS A 138 -7.32 -10.70 4.51
CA HIS A 138 -7.15 -11.86 5.40
C HIS A 138 -8.44 -12.32 6.07
N TRP A 139 -9.62 -11.94 5.56
CA TRP A 139 -10.91 -12.17 6.22
C TRP A 139 -11.12 -13.61 6.74
N PRO A 140 -10.81 -14.67 5.97
CA PRO A 140 -10.99 -16.06 6.40
C PRO A 140 -10.15 -16.45 7.62
N ASP A 141 -8.98 -15.84 7.79
CA ASP A 141 -8.02 -16.14 8.86
C ASP A 141 -8.32 -15.36 10.15
N LEU A 142 -9.17 -14.34 10.08
CA LEU A 142 -9.45 -13.49 11.22
C LEU A 142 -10.40 -14.17 12.23
N PRO A 143 -10.10 -14.06 13.53
CA PRO A 143 -11.04 -14.44 14.58
C PRO A 143 -12.25 -13.50 14.59
N THR A 144 -13.37 -14.00 15.14
CA THR A 144 -14.66 -13.29 15.15
C THR A 144 -14.56 -11.89 15.77
N ASP A 145 -13.77 -11.72 16.83
CA ASP A 145 -13.61 -10.42 17.52
C ASP A 145 -13.01 -9.34 16.60
N LEU A 146 -12.05 -9.70 15.74
CA LEU A 146 -11.45 -8.76 14.79
C LEU A 146 -12.39 -8.47 13.61
N ARG A 147 -13.17 -9.47 13.16
CA ARG A 147 -14.22 -9.25 12.14
C ARG A 147 -15.28 -8.27 12.64
N ASP A 148 -15.66 -8.37 13.91
CA ASP A 148 -16.63 -7.46 14.54
C ASP A 148 -16.07 -6.03 14.64
N ARG A 149 -14.81 -5.88 15.04
CA ARG A 149 -14.13 -4.58 15.10
C ARG A 149 -14.01 -3.93 13.72
N ALA A 150 -13.64 -4.69 12.68
CA ALA A 150 -13.55 -4.18 11.33
C ALA A 150 -14.93 -3.74 10.77
N ARG A 151 -15.99 -4.50 11.07
CA ARG A 151 -17.36 -4.12 10.72
C ARG A 151 -17.80 -2.83 11.42
N ALA A 152 -17.47 -2.68 12.71
CA ALA A 152 -17.75 -1.47 13.46
C ALA A 152 -16.96 -0.25 12.92
N GLU A 153 -15.68 -0.43 12.62
CA GLU A 153 -14.83 0.58 11.97
C GLU A 153 -15.41 1.02 10.62
N LEU A 154 -15.76 0.06 9.75
CA LEU A 154 -16.37 0.36 8.45
C LEU A 154 -17.69 1.13 8.62
N THR A 155 -18.57 0.69 9.53
CA THR A 155 -19.86 1.35 9.77
C THR A 155 -19.69 2.77 10.28
N ALA A 156 -18.70 3.02 11.13
CA ALA A 156 -18.44 4.34 11.68
C ALA A 156 -17.69 5.27 10.70
N ALA A 157 -16.82 4.72 9.85
CA ALA A 157 -16.01 5.49 8.91
C ALA A 157 -16.75 5.78 7.60
N PHE A 158 -17.66 4.90 7.17
CA PHE A 158 -18.36 5.01 5.88
C PHE A 158 -19.11 6.33 5.68
N PRO A 159 -19.90 6.86 6.65
CA PRO A 159 -20.60 8.13 6.45
C PRO A 159 -19.67 9.35 6.33
N ARG A 160 -18.47 9.27 6.91
CA ARG A 160 -17.49 10.38 6.95
C ARG A 160 -16.53 10.35 5.77
N HIS A 161 -16.14 9.15 5.34
CA HIS A 161 -15.06 8.91 4.39
C HIS A 161 -15.48 7.98 3.24
N GLY A 162 -16.79 7.83 3.00
CA GLY A 162 -17.32 6.89 2.01
C GLY A 162 -16.72 7.09 0.62
N TRP A 163 -16.41 8.32 0.22
CA TRP A 163 -15.74 8.60 -1.05
C TRP A 163 -14.31 8.02 -1.12
N ALA A 164 -13.54 8.10 -0.03
CA ALA A 164 -12.17 7.57 0.05
C ALA A 164 -12.16 6.04 0.15
N MET A 165 -13.25 5.45 0.64
CA MET A 165 -13.40 4.00 0.79
C MET A 165 -14.11 3.32 -0.38
N ARG A 166 -14.60 4.07 -1.39
CA ARG A 166 -15.39 3.51 -2.50
C ARG A 166 -14.68 2.42 -3.28
N GLU A 167 -13.38 2.55 -3.45
CA GLU A 167 -12.55 1.61 -4.21
C GLU A 167 -12.02 0.48 -3.33
N LEU A 168 -12.30 0.51 -2.03
CA LEU A 168 -11.77 -0.47 -1.08
C LEU A 168 -12.13 -1.90 -1.48
N PRO A 169 -13.38 -2.26 -1.80
CA PRO A 169 -13.71 -3.62 -2.19
C PRO A 169 -12.89 -4.12 -3.39
N GLU A 170 -12.73 -3.29 -4.43
CA GLU A 170 -11.98 -3.65 -5.64
C GLU A 170 -10.47 -3.79 -5.39
N SER A 171 -9.95 -3.14 -4.35
CA SER A 171 -8.53 -3.24 -3.95
C SER A 171 -8.19 -4.52 -3.18
N VAL A 172 -9.19 -5.30 -2.73
CA VAL A 172 -8.99 -6.56 -1.99
C VAL A 172 -8.71 -7.69 -2.99
N ALA A 173 -7.53 -8.30 -2.93
CA ALA A 173 -7.13 -9.38 -3.83
C ALA A 173 -7.79 -10.72 -3.47
N SER A 174 -7.99 -11.00 -2.18
CA SER A 174 -8.72 -12.16 -1.67
C SER A 174 -10.18 -12.20 -2.18
N PRO A 175 -10.59 -13.22 -2.95
CA PRO A 175 -11.95 -13.30 -3.49
C PRO A 175 -13.03 -13.33 -2.41
N GLN A 176 -12.77 -14.07 -1.32
CA GLN A 176 -13.68 -14.15 -0.17
C GLN A 176 -13.75 -12.81 0.56
N GLY A 177 -12.59 -12.18 0.78
CA GLY A 177 -12.48 -10.85 1.37
C GLY A 177 -13.25 -9.79 0.59
N ARG A 178 -13.05 -9.77 -0.73
CA ARG A 178 -13.72 -8.88 -1.67
C ARG A 178 -15.22 -9.03 -1.63
N MET A 179 -15.72 -10.27 -1.68
CA MET A 179 -17.17 -10.53 -1.62
C MET A 179 -17.78 -9.97 -0.31
N VAL A 180 -17.12 -10.20 0.82
CA VAL A 180 -17.57 -9.66 2.11
C VAL A 180 -17.56 -8.14 2.10
N ALA A 181 -16.49 -7.52 1.61
CA ALA A 181 -16.40 -6.07 1.48
C ALA A 181 -17.54 -5.52 0.60
N ILE A 182 -17.80 -6.09 -0.57
CA ILE A 182 -18.90 -5.68 -1.46
C ILE A 182 -20.24 -5.71 -0.70
N LEU A 183 -20.56 -6.84 -0.05
CA LEU A 183 -21.84 -7.00 0.66
C LEU A 183 -22.00 -6.00 1.80
N MET A 184 -20.94 -5.75 2.58
CA MET A 184 -20.98 -4.77 3.67
C MET A 184 -21.16 -3.34 3.16
N PHE A 185 -20.46 -2.97 2.08
CA PHE A 185 -20.59 -1.65 1.48
C PHE A 185 -21.98 -1.45 0.87
N GLU A 186 -22.55 -2.45 0.19
CA GLU A 186 -23.92 -2.38 -0.31
C GLU A 186 -24.94 -2.25 0.83
N GLN A 187 -24.77 -2.99 1.92
CA GLN A 187 -25.63 -2.86 3.09
C GLN A 187 -25.62 -1.44 3.65
N LEU A 188 -24.44 -0.81 3.74
CA LEU A 188 -24.32 0.57 4.22
C LEU A 188 -24.91 1.59 3.25
N ARG A 189 -24.72 1.41 1.93
CA ARG A 189 -25.35 2.26 0.91
C ARG A 189 -26.88 2.20 0.98
N LEU A 190 -27.44 0.99 1.15
CA LEU A 190 -28.88 0.80 1.30
C LEU A 190 -29.41 1.43 2.60
N ALA A 191 -28.63 1.37 3.68
CA ALA A 191 -28.96 2.02 4.94
C ALA A 191 -28.95 3.56 4.82
N GLU A 192 -28.00 4.14 4.09
CA GLU A 192 -27.97 5.59 3.80
C GLU A 192 -29.12 6.03 2.88
N ALA A 193 -29.43 5.22 1.86
CA ALA A 193 -30.50 5.50 0.90
C ALA A 193 -31.90 5.32 1.49
N SER A 194 -32.03 4.68 2.65
CA SER A 194 -33.26 4.61 3.41
C SER A 194 -33.34 5.85 4.30
N PRO A 195 -33.98 6.95 3.87
CA PRO A 195 -34.19 8.10 4.74
C PRO A 195 -34.87 7.56 5.99
N SER A 196 -34.20 7.68 7.12
CA SER A 196 -34.68 7.26 8.43
C SER A 196 -36.16 7.58 8.51
N ALA A 197 -36.99 6.52 8.58
CA ALA A 197 -38.41 6.65 8.85
C ALA A 197 -38.54 7.68 9.97
N THR A 198 -39.10 8.85 9.62
CA THR A 198 -39.23 9.97 10.54
C THR A 198 -39.71 9.40 11.87
N PRO A 199 -38.95 9.55 12.98
CA PRO A 199 -39.40 9.02 14.24
C PRO A 199 -40.82 9.57 14.47
N PRO A 200 -41.81 8.70 14.75
CA PRO A 200 -43.19 9.15 14.89
C PRO A 200 -43.23 10.30 15.91
N PRO A 201 -44.03 11.35 15.68
CA PRO A 201 -44.12 12.46 16.60
C PRO A 201 -44.43 11.91 18.00
N VAL A 202 -43.60 12.28 18.97
CA VAL A 202 -43.83 11.97 20.38
C VAL A 202 -45.15 12.66 20.76
N GLN A 203 -46.19 11.87 21.04
CA GLN A 203 -47.46 12.35 21.57
C GLN A 203 -47.36 12.56 23.08
#